data_AF-A0A6L3YVL7-F1
#
_entry.id   AF-A0A6L3YVL7-F1
#
_cell.length_a   1.000
_cell.length_b   1.000
_cell.length_c   1.000
_cell.angle_alpha   90.00
_cell.angle_beta   90.00
_cell.angle_gamma   90.00
#
_symmetry.space_group_name_H-M   'P 1'
#
loop_
_entity.id
_entity.type
_entity.pdbx_description
1 polymer ?
#
loop_
_entity_poly.entity_id
_entity_poly.type
_entity_poly.pdbx_seq_one_letter_code
_entity_poly.pdbx_strand_id
1 'polypeptide(L)' 'MREAVMLKRSRKMSSPMRAGYYPDRNIDCQTAIAGRVVDLIEEAENAGWSAMEAARAINDVSRGLFVGISGKDRNE' A
#
# COMPACT_ATOMS: atom_id res chain seq x y z
N MET A 1 29.45 16.04 1.90
CA MET A 1 28.40 15.21 1.27
C MET A 1 27.50 14.69 2.40
N ARG A 2 26.42 15.40 2.72
CA ARG A 2 25.38 14.97 3.68
C ARG A 2 24.03 15.38 3.09
N GLU A 3 23.66 14.70 2.02
CA GLU A 3 22.43 14.94 1.26
C GLU A 3 21.77 13.59 0.98
N ALA A 4 21.21 13.00 2.04
CA ALA A 4 20.29 11.86 2.03
C ALA A 4 19.84 11.78 3.48
N VAL A 5 18.60 12.02 3.87
CA VAL A 5 17.36 11.60 3.27
C VAL A 5 16.36 12.71 3.64
N MET A 6 15.92 13.52 2.68
CA MET A 6 14.70 14.29 2.89
C MET A 6 13.60 13.27 3.16
N LEU A 7 13.14 13.21 4.40
CA LEU A 7 11.88 12.63 4.84
C LEU A 7 10.82 12.92 3.77
N LYS A 8 10.60 11.98 2.83
CA LYS A 8 9.56 12.11 1.80
C LYS A 8 8.25 12.27 2.57
N ARG A 9 7.76 13.51 2.56
CA ARG A 9 6.62 13.99 3.35
C ARG A 9 5.51 12.96 3.28
N SER A 10 5.04 12.53 4.46
CA SER A 10 3.89 11.65 4.63
C SER A 10 2.69 12.19 3.86
N ARG A 11 2.51 11.78 2.59
CA ARG A 11 1.30 12.11 1.84
C ARG A 11 0.15 11.48 2.60
N LYS A 12 -0.75 12.30 3.11
CA LYS A 12 -1.93 11.85 3.86
C LYS A 12 -2.79 10.99 2.92
N MET A 13 -3.17 9.79 3.36
CA MET A 13 -4.18 8.98 2.66
C MET A 13 -5.47 9.80 2.54
N SER A 14 -5.98 9.97 1.32
CA SER A 14 -7.28 10.60 1.10
C SER A 14 -8.40 9.72 1.63
N SER A 15 -9.38 10.34 2.30
CA SER A 15 -10.60 9.64 2.68
C SER A 15 -11.43 9.30 1.43
N PRO A 16 -12.22 8.19 1.44
CA PRO A 16 -13.22 7.94 0.41
C PRO A 16 -14.20 9.12 0.30
N MET A 17 -14.78 9.35 -0.88
CA MET A 17 -15.65 10.51 -1.18
C MET A 17 -16.80 10.68 -0.18
N ARG A 18 -17.36 9.57 0.32
CA ARG A 18 -18.41 9.59 1.36
C ARG A 18 -18.37 8.35 2.26
N ALA A 19 -19.00 8.48 3.42
CA ALA A 19 -19.26 7.34 4.30
C ALA A 19 -20.32 6.40 3.70
N GLY A 20 -20.30 5.13 4.12
CA GLY A 20 -21.26 4.12 3.66
C GLY A 20 -20.97 3.56 2.28
N TYR A 21 -21.89 2.75 1.76
CA TYR A 21 -21.75 2.11 0.45
C TYR A 21 -21.99 3.10 -0.70
N TYR A 22 -21.13 3.04 -1.71
CA TYR A 22 -21.38 3.58 -3.04
C TYR A 22 -20.58 2.77 -4.06
N PRO A 23 -21.05 2.67 -5.32
CA PRO A 23 -20.48 1.75 -6.31
C PRO A 23 -18.96 1.83 -6.44
N ASP A 24 -18.41 3.04 -6.47
CA ASP A 24 -16.98 3.26 -6.74
C ASP A 24 -16.10 3.34 -5.47
N ARG A 25 -16.64 3.03 -4.29
CA ARG A 25 -15.90 3.17 -3.03
C ARG A 25 -14.60 2.35 -2.99
N ASN A 26 -14.64 1.17 -3.61
CA ASN A 26 -13.46 0.32 -3.72
C ASN A 26 -12.37 0.98 -4.60
N ILE A 27 -12.77 1.63 -5.70
CA ILE A 27 -11.85 2.34 -6.58
C ILE A 27 -11.23 3.52 -5.86
N ASP A 28 -12.02 4.32 -5.13
CA ASP A 28 -11.50 5.45 -4.33
C ASP A 28 -10.45 5.00 -3.32
N CYS A 29 -10.70 3.89 -2.60
CA CYS A 29 -9.74 3.31 -1.67
C CYS A 29 -8.44 2.88 -2.37
N GLN A 30 -8.54 2.28 -3.57
CA GLN A 30 -7.38 1.86 -4.36
C GLN A 30 -6.59 3.05 -4.87
N THR A 31 -7.25 4.08 -5.39
CA THR A 31 -6.59 5.31 -5.84
C THR A 31 -5.88 6.01 -4.70
N ALA A 32 -6.48 6.06 -3.51
CA ALA A 32 -5.88 6.64 -2.32
C ALA A 32 -4.56 5.93 -1.93
N ILE A 33 -4.52 4.59 -2.00
CA ILE A 33 -3.35 3.81 -1.60
C ILE A 33 -2.29 3.68 -2.71
N ALA A 34 -2.68 3.74 -3.98
CA ALA A 34 -1.78 3.52 -5.12
C ALA A 34 -0.55 4.42 -5.09
N GLY A 35 -0.71 5.71 -4.77
CA GLY A 35 0.41 6.65 -4.66
C GLY A 35 1.41 6.26 -3.57
N ARG A 36 0.95 5.67 -2.47
CA ARG A 36 1.80 5.21 -1.37
C ARG A 36 2.53 3.90 -1.72
N VAL A 37 1.88 3.03 -2.49
CA VAL A 37 2.50 1.80 -3.00
C VAL A 37 3.62 2.12 -3.99
N VAL A 38 3.45 3.13 -4.84
CA VAL A 38 4.51 3.60 -5.73
C VAL A 38 5.69 4.16 -4.93
N ASP A 39 5.43 5.04 -3.95
CA ASP A 39 6.48 5.57 -3.07
C ASP A 39 7.26 4.41 -2.38
N LEU A 40 6.56 3.35 -1.93
CA LEU A 40 7.18 2.17 -1.30
C LEU A 40 8.02 1.32 -2.28
N ILE A 41 7.58 1.19 -3.53
CA ILE A 41 8.37 0.52 -4.57
C ILE A 41 9.65 1.30 -4.84
N GLU A 42 9.58 2.63 -4.97
CA GLU A 42 10.77 3.46 -5.14
C GLU A 42 11.74 3.33 -3.94
N GLU A 43 11.23 3.26 -2.71
CA GLU A 43 12.04 3.02 -1.52
C GLU A 43 12.75 1.65 -1.57
N ALA A 44 12.05 0.60 -2.02
CA ALA A 44 12.64 -0.73 -2.19
C ALA A 44 13.70 -0.77 -3.31
N GLU A 45 13.48 -0.07 -4.43
CA GLU A 45 14.48 0.05 -5.50
C GLU A 45 15.75 0.76 -5.01
N ASN A 46 15.61 1.82 -4.21
CA ASN A 46 16.75 2.49 -3.57
C ASN A 46 17.49 1.58 -2.57
N ALA A 47 16.82 0.55 -2.03
CA ALA A 47 17.44 -0.48 -1.20
C ALA A 47 18.05 -1.64 -2.03
N GLY A 48 18.02 -1.56 -3.36
CA GLY A 48 18.64 -2.51 -4.27
C GLY A 48 17.72 -3.62 -4.78
N TRP A 49 16.41 -3.52 -4.56
CA TRP A 49 15.44 -4.49 -5.10
C TRP A 49 15.08 -4.09 -6.53
N SER A 50 14.63 -5.03 -7.35
CA SER A 50 13.88 -4.69 -8.56
C SER A 50 12.46 -4.25 -8.21
N ALA A 51 11.84 -3.38 -9.03
CA ALA A 51 10.42 -3.07 -8.91
C ALA A 51 9.52 -4.33 -8.84
N MET A 52 9.89 -5.39 -9.56
CA MET A 52 9.13 -6.64 -9.58
C MET A 52 9.23 -7.42 -8.26
N GLU A 53 10.41 -7.44 -7.62
CA GLU A 53 10.58 -8.01 -6.27
C GLU A 53 9.78 -7.22 -5.24
N ALA A 54 9.83 -5.90 -5.29
CA ALA A 54 9.06 -5.03 -4.42
C ALA A 54 7.55 -5.26 -4.58
N ALA A 55 7.05 -5.26 -5.82
CA ALA A 55 5.63 -5.49 -6.11
C ALA A 55 5.16 -6.87 -5.62
N ARG A 56 5.96 -7.93 -5.81
CA ARG A 56 5.64 -9.28 -5.30
C ARG A 56 5.57 -9.32 -3.78
N ALA A 57 6.57 -8.74 -3.11
CA ALA A 57 6.60 -8.70 -1.64
C ALA A 57 5.40 -7.94 -1.07
N ILE A 58 5.06 -6.78 -1.64
CA ILE A 58 3.88 -5.99 -1.26
C ILE A 58 2.60 -6.81 -1.42
N ASN A 59 2.44 -7.51 -2.55
CA ASN A 59 1.28 -8.36 -2.80
C ASN A 59 1.16 -9.52 -1.78
N ASP A 60 2.25 -10.20 -1.48
CA ASP A 60 2.24 -11.33 -0.55
C ASP A 60 1.95 -10.89 0.90
N VAL A 61 2.54 -9.78 1.34
CA VAL A 61 2.25 -9.17 2.65
C VAL A 61 0.80 -8.72 2.73
N SER A 62 0.30 -8.01 1.70
CA SER A 62 -1.07 -7.52 1.66
C SER A 62 -2.09 -8.66 1.72
N ARG A 63 -1.82 -9.76 1.00
CA ARG A 63 -2.65 -10.98 1.04
C ARG A 63 -2.66 -11.60 2.44
N GLY A 64 -1.50 -11.72 3.09
CA GLY A 64 -1.39 -12.23 4.46
C GLY A 64 -2.16 -11.40 5.48
N LEU A 65 -2.02 -10.06 5.39
CA LEU A 65 -2.76 -9.13 6.23
C LEU A 65 -4.27 -9.22 6.00
N PHE A 66 -4.71 -9.30 4.75
CA PHE A 66 -6.13 -9.44 4.42
C PHE A 66 -6.74 -10.70 5.05
N VAL A 67 -6.03 -11.83 4.99
CA VAL A 67 -6.47 -13.08 5.65
C VAL A 67 -6.58 -12.90 7.16
N GLY A 68 -5.55 -12.32 7.80
CA GLY A 68 -5.56 -12.08 9.25
C GLY A 68 -6.65 -11.12 9.71
N ILE A 69 -6.86 -10.01 8.99
CA ILE A 69 -7.91 -9.01 9.28
C ILE A 69 -9.31 -9.59 9.06
N SER A 70 -9.48 -10.42 8.03
CA SER A 70 -10.78 -11.00 7.70
C SER A 70 -11.22 -12.10 8.66
N GLY A 71 -10.38 -12.49 9.63
CA GLY A 71 -10.72 -13.47 10.65
C GLY A 71 -11.06 -14.86 10.11
N LYS A 72 -10.62 -15.19 8.88
CA LYS A 72 -10.77 -16.56 8.35
C LYS A 72 -9.79 -17.48 9.07
N ASP A 73 -10.16 -17.88 10.27
CA ASP A 73 -9.67 -19.10 10.86
C ASP A 73 -9.98 -20.24 9.88
N ARG A 74 -9.02 -21.12 9.62
CA ARG A 74 -9.17 -22.20 8.62
C ARG A 74 -10.10 -23.34 9.10
N ASN A 75 -10.88 -23.13 10.16
CA ASN A 75 -11.68 -24.13 10.87
C ASN A 75 -13.09 -23.60 11.27
N GLU A 76 -13.82 -23.00 10.33
CA GLU A 76 -15.31 -22.93 10.37
C GLU A 76 -15.90 -23.45 9.06
#